data_AF-K5UGF3-F1
#
_entry.id   AF-K5UGF3-F1
#
_cell.length_a   1.000
_cell.length_b   1.000
_cell.length_c   1.000
_cell.angle_alpha   90.00
_cell.angle_beta   90.00
_cell.angle_gamma   90.00
#
_symmetry.space_group_name_H-M   'P 1'
#
loop_
_entity.id
_entity.type
_entity.pdbx_description
1 polymer ?
#
loop_
_entity_poly.entity_id
_entity_poly.type
_entity_poly.pdbx_seq_one_letter_code
_entity_poly.pdbx_strand_id
1 'polypeptide(L)'
;MEENRPVRMIVDTSARYQLNTSVGAQEWANLMPSGGHLIRLQEGEETQTYSLALFHQLRCLDILRDDYVSGKPSPLRKHCLNYIRQSVLCIADTHLEYSKAGLAVTHYIETVCNDWTAVYAAAERNFAPWN
;
A
#
# COMPACT_ATOMS: atom_id res chain seq x y z
N MET A 1 2.44 1.90 25.06
CA MET A 1 2.20 0.71 24.19
C MET A 1 0.70 0.61 23.96
N GLU A 2 0.17 1.45 23.08
CA GLU A 2 -1.28 1.50 22.79
C GLU A 2 -1.54 1.59 21.27
N GLU A 3 -0.49 1.42 20.48
CA GLU A 3 -0.41 1.96 19.11
C GLU A 3 -0.54 0.90 18.02
N ASN A 4 -0.62 -0.39 18.38
CA ASN A 4 -0.84 -1.48 17.44
C ASN A 4 -2.03 -2.35 17.87
N ARG A 5 -3.23 -1.76 17.81
CA ARG A 5 -4.47 -2.49 18.10
C ARG A 5 -4.87 -3.31 16.88
N PRO A 6 -5.27 -4.59 17.04
CA PRO A 6 -5.74 -5.38 15.92
C PRO A 6 -7.06 -4.80 15.39
N VAL A 7 -7.16 -4.68 14.06
CA VAL A 7 -8.37 -4.25 13.35
C VAL A 7 -8.85 -5.37 12.45
N ARG A 8 -10.17 -5.47 12.28
CA ARG A 8 -10.77 -6.42 11.35
C ARG A 8 -10.87 -5.79 9.97
N MET A 9 -10.33 -6.47 8.96
CA MET A 9 -10.46 -6.12 7.55
C MET A 9 -11.28 -7.21 6.86
N ILE A 10 -12.25 -6.80 6.03
CA ILE A 10 -12.97 -7.71 5.13
C ILE A 10 -12.44 -7.45 3.73
N VAL A 11 -11.91 -8.50 3.09
CA VAL A 11 -11.58 -8.44 1.67
C VAL A 11 -12.80 -8.87 0.87
N ASP A 12 -13.36 -7.94 0.10
CA ASP A 12 -14.51 -8.16 -0.78
C ASP A 12 -14.41 -7.26 -2.02
N THR A 13 -15.27 -7.50 -3.01
CA THR A 13 -15.43 -6.70 -4.20
C THR A 13 -15.75 -5.26 -3.83
N SER A 14 -14.89 -4.32 -4.22
CA SER A 14 -15.03 -2.91 -3.88
C SER A 14 -15.39 -2.07 -5.11
N ALA A 15 -16.26 -1.08 -4.91
CA ALA A 15 -16.46 -0.02 -5.89
C ALA A 15 -15.29 0.98 -5.92
N ARG A 16 -14.38 0.93 -4.92
CA ARG A 16 -13.19 1.78 -4.80
C ARG A 16 -12.01 1.22 -5.60
N TYR A 17 -11.03 2.08 -5.86
CA TYR A 17 -9.77 1.78 -6.53
C TYR A 17 -9.92 1.23 -7.94
N GLN A 18 -10.96 1.66 -8.65
CA GLN A 18 -11.18 1.28 -10.05
C GLN A 18 -9.96 1.63 -10.92
N LEU A 19 -9.59 0.74 -11.84
CA LEU A 19 -8.33 0.86 -12.58
C LEU A 19 -8.30 2.09 -13.51
N ASN A 20 -9.38 2.31 -14.28
CA ASN A 20 -9.41 3.22 -15.43
C ASN A 20 -10.51 4.29 -15.35
N THR A 21 -10.84 4.77 -14.14
CA THR A 21 -11.79 5.88 -13.93
C THR A 21 -11.11 7.08 -13.27
N SER A 22 -11.66 8.28 -13.45
CA SER A 22 -11.15 9.49 -12.80
C SER A 22 -11.28 9.41 -11.26
N VAL A 23 -12.38 8.84 -10.77
CA VAL A 23 -12.59 8.61 -9.34
C VAL A 23 -11.55 7.62 -8.80
N GLY A 24 -11.32 6.52 -9.50
CA GLY A 24 -10.30 5.54 -9.14
C GLY A 24 -8.91 6.17 -9.10
N ALA A 25 -8.53 6.96 -10.09
CA ALA A 25 -7.25 7.68 -10.10
C ALA A 25 -7.08 8.58 -8.86
N GLN A 26 -8.13 9.26 -8.42
CA GLN A 26 -8.10 10.05 -7.19
C GLN A 26 -7.96 9.17 -5.94
N GLU A 27 -8.65 8.04 -5.88
CA GLU A 27 -8.55 7.09 -4.76
C GLU A 27 -7.15 6.52 -4.63
N TRP A 28 -6.52 6.13 -5.75
CA TRP A 28 -5.13 5.68 -5.78
C TRP A 28 -4.16 6.78 -5.35
N ALA A 29 -4.36 8.03 -5.78
CA ALA A 29 -3.55 9.16 -5.36
C ALA A 29 -3.67 9.43 -3.84
N ASN A 30 -4.85 9.22 -3.27
CA ASN A 30 -5.14 9.43 -1.85
C ASN A 30 -4.59 8.32 -0.92
N LEU A 31 -3.89 7.31 -1.45
CA LEU A 31 -3.19 6.30 -0.64
C LEU A 31 -1.95 6.86 0.09
N MET A 32 -1.46 8.02 -0.34
CA MET A 32 -0.24 8.63 0.17
C MET A 32 -0.56 9.65 1.27
N PRO A 33 0.24 9.75 2.35
CA PRO A 33 0.17 10.90 3.25
C PRO A 33 0.69 12.16 2.53
N SER A 34 0.48 13.33 3.14
CA SER A 34 0.83 14.64 2.57
C SER A 34 2.30 14.74 2.15
N GLY A 35 3.21 14.12 2.92
CA GLY A 35 4.64 14.06 2.63
C GLY A 35 5.07 13.02 1.59
N GLY A 36 4.14 12.27 1.01
CA GLY A 36 4.44 11.17 0.09
C GLY A 36 4.98 9.92 0.80
N HIS A 37 5.90 9.19 0.17
CA HIS A 37 6.44 7.94 0.73
C HIS A 37 7.66 8.14 1.63
N LEU A 38 8.09 9.40 1.80
CA LEU A 38 9.35 9.74 2.43
C LEU A 38 9.14 10.25 3.85
N ILE A 39 10.06 9.86 4.73
CA ILE A 39 10.21 10.42 6.06
C ILE A 39 11.63 10.96 6.24
N ARG A 40 11.79 11.91 7.15
CA ARG A 40 13.06 12.55 7.48
C ARG A 40 13.39 12.32 8.94
N LEU A 41 14.56 11.77 9.22
CA LEU A 41 15.05 11.50 10.58
C LEU A 41 16.35 12.29 10.81
N GLN A 42 16.52 12.79 12.04
CA GLN A 42 17.78 13.42 12.45
C GLN A 42 18.76 12.33 12.89
N GLU A 43 19.94 12.30 12.29
CA GLU A 43 21.03 11.38 12.60
C GLU A 43 22.29 12.21 12.90
N GLY A 44 22.51 12.47 14.18
CA GLY A 44 23.52 13.43 14.62
C GLY A 44 23.15 14.84 14.19
N GLU A 45 24.01 15.48 13.40
CA GLU A 45 23.79 16.82 12.85
C GLU A 45 23.17 16.82 11.45
N GLU A 46 22.96 15.63 10.86
CA GLU A 46 22.43 15.49 9.51
C GLU A 46 20.97 15.02 9.50
N THR A 47 20.21 15.47 8.50
CA THR A 47 18.85 14.97 8.25
C THR A 47 18.88 13.94 7.14
N GLN A 48 18.62 12.68 7.48
CA GLN A 48 18.56 11.59 6.51
C GLN A 48 17.12 11.35 6.05
N THR A 49 16.96 11.09 4.74
CA THR A 49 15.68 10.76 4.13
C THR A 49 15.55 9.25 3.93
N TYR A 50 14.39 8.71 4.28
CA TYR A 50 14.04 7.30 4.16
C TYR A 50 12.70 7.13 3.45
N SER A 51 12.53 6.01 2.75
CA SER A 51 11.23 5.58 2.22
C SER A 51 10.61 4.57 3.17
N LEU A 52 9.38 4.82 3.62
CA LEU A 52 8.64 3.85 4.41
C LEU A 52 8.12 2.72 3.52
N ALA A 53 8.38 1.47 3.93
CA ALA A 53 8.03 0.29 3.15
C ALA A 53 6.55 0.26 2.74
N LEU A 54 5.63 0.56 3.68
CA LEU A 54 4.19 0.63 3.42
C LEU A 54 3.86 1.56 2.24
N PHE A 55 4.35 2.81 2.28
CA PHE A 55 4.02 3.79 1.25
C PHE A 55 4.76 3.54 -0.07
N HIS A 56 5.95 2.93 -0.02
CA HIS A 56 6.65 2.49 -1.22
C HIS A 56 5.86 1.39 -1.93
N GLN A 57 5.33 0.40 -1.19
CA GLN A 57 4.47 -0.65 -1.76
C GLN A 57 3.26 -0.03 -2.46
N LEU A 58 2.54 0.88 -1.81
CA LEU A 58 1.37 1.56 -2.39
C LEU A 58 1.73 2.40 -3.62
N ARG A 59 2.85 3.14 -3.58
CA ARG A 59 3.32 3.92 -4.73
C ARG A 59 3.70 3.04 -5.91
N CYS A 60 4.40 1.93 -5.67
CA CYS A 60 4.74 0.96 -6.71
C CYS A 60 3.48 0.34 -7.33
N LEU A 61 2.45 0.07 -6.53
CA LEU A 61 1.19 -0.49 -7.03
C LEU A 61 0.45 0.50 -7.94
N ASP A 62 0.38 1.78 -7.57
CA ASP A 62 -0.24 2.81 -8.43
C ASP A 62 0.54 3.05 -9.73
N ILE A 63 1.88 3.01 -9.70
CA ILE A 63 2.70 3.06 -10.92
C ILE A 63 2.37 1.89 -11.86
N LEU A 64 2.25 0.67 -11.32
CA LEU A 64 1.91 -0.51 -12.12
C LEU A 64 0.50 -0.44 -12.68
N ARG A 65 -0.46 0.11 -11.92
CA ARG A 65 -1.81 0.39 -12.42
C ARG A 65 -1.76 1.37 -13.59
N ASP A 66 -1.06 2.48 -13.45
CA ASP A 66 -0.97 3.50 -14.50
C ASP A 66 -0.29 2.96 -15.77
N ASP A 67 0.79 2.20 -15.61
CA ASP A 67 1.47 1.45 -16.67
C ASP A 67 0.52 0.51 -17.43
N TYR A 68 -0.38 -0.16 -16.70
CA TYR A 68 -1.36 -1.09 -17.25
C TYR A 68 -2.46 -0.35 -18.01
N VAL A 69 -3.04 0.69 -17.41
CA VAL A 69 -4.14 1.47 -17.99
C VAL A 69 -3.69 2.26 -19.22
N SER A 70 -2.49 2.85 -19.18
CA SER A 70 -1.94 3.61 -20.30
C SER A 70 -1.38 2.73 -21.42
N GLY A 71 -1.12 1.44 -21.14
CA GLY A 71 -0.41 0.53 -22.04
C GLY A 71 1.06 0.90 -22.24
N LYS A 72 1.61 1.85 -21.47
CA LYS A 72 2.98 2.37 -21.63
C LYS A 72 3.84 1.96 -20.44
N PRO A 73 4.92 1.20 -20.64
CA PRO A 73 5.86 0.88 -19.57
C PRO A 73 6.59 2.11 -19.04
N SER A 74 6.48 2.38 -17.74
CA SER A 74 7.42 3.27 -17.09
C SER A 74 8.78 2.59 -16.92
N PRO A 75 9.89 3.36 -16.85
CA PRO A 75 11.21 2.82 -16.50
C PRO A 75 11.22 2.09 -15.16
N LEU A 76 10.29 2.42 -14.27
CA LEU A 76 10.16 1.84 -12.93
C LEU A 76 9.41 0.50 -12.91
N ARG A 77 8.83 0.03 -14.03
CA ARG A 77 8.03 -1.20 -14.06
C ARG A 77 8.74 -2.41 -13.43
N LYS A 78 9.98 -2.68 -13.85
CA LYS A 78 10.76 -3.83 -13.36
C LYS A 78 11.07 -3.70 -11.87
N HIS A 79 11.42 -2.48 -11.43
CA HIS A 79 11.67 -2.16 -10.03
C HIS A 79 10.41 -2.40 -9.19
N CYS A 80 9.28 -1.83 -9.60
CA CYS A 80 8.01 -1.94 -8.88
C CYS A 80 7.53 -3.40 -8.82
N LEU A 81 7.59 -4.14 -9.93
CA LEU A 81 7.23 -5.56 -9.96
C LEU A 81 8.10 -6.38 -9.01
N ASN A 82 9.42 -6.13 -8.99
CA ASN A 82 10.32 -6.85 -8.09
C ASN A 82 10.04 -6.50 -6.62
N TYR A 83 9.80 -5.22 -6.32
CA TYR A 83 9.51 -4.76 -4.96
C TYR A 83 8.19 -5.34 -4.41
N ILE A 84 7.13 -5.37 -5.23
CA ILE A 84 5.85 -6.00 -4.87
C ILE A 84 6.01 -7.51 -4.71
N ARG A 85 6.73 -8.18 -5.63
CA ARG A 85 7.02 -9.61 -5.51
C ARG A 85 7.72 -9.93 -4.18
N GLN A 86 8.77 -9.18 -3.84
CA GLN A 86 9.51 -9.37 -2.58
C GLN A 86 8.62 -9.12 -1.36
N SER A 87 7.77 -8.08 -1.42
CA SER A 87 6.82 -7.77 -0.35
C SER A 87 5.85 -8.92 -0.13
N VAL A 88 5.15 -9.38 -1.19
CA VAL A 88 4.17 -10.48 -1.12
C VAL A 88 4.80 -11.77 -0.58
N LEU A 89 6.04 -12.08 -0.96
CA LEU A 89 6.74 -13.27 -0.44
C LEU A 89 7.09 -13.16 1.05
N CYS A 90 7.31 -11.94 1.56
CA CYS A 90 7.65 -11.70 2.96
C CYS A 90 6.43 -11.71 3.89
N ILE A 91 5.27 -11.25 3.40
CA ILE A 91 4.00 -11.21 4.15
C ILE A 91 3.02 -12.30 3.68
N ALA A 92 3.54 -13.40 3.15
CA ALA A 92 2.73 -14.47 2.59
C ALA A 92 1.75 -15.03 3.63
N ASP A 93 0.47 -15.05 3.28
CA ASP A 93 -0.58 -15.69 4.06
C ASP A 93 -0.72 -17.15 3.61
N THR A 94 -0.89 -18.06 4.57
CA THR A 94 -1.10 -19.50 4.33
C THR A 94 -2.55 -19.92 4.50
N HIS A 95 -3.46 -18.95 4.66
CA HIS A 95 -4.90 -19.18 4.73
C HIS A 95 -5.39 -19.95 3.50
N LEU A 96 -6.18 -21.00 3.74
CA LEU A 96 -6.73 -21.84 2.68
C LEU A 96 -7.93 -21.14 2.04
N GLU A 97 -7.89 -20.97 0.71
CA GLU A 97 -9.04 -20.50 -0.04
C GLU A 97 -10.06 -21.63 -0.25
N TYR A 98 -11.33 -21.33 0.02
CA TYR A 98 -12.40 -22.29 -0.20
C TYR A 98 -12.72 -22.41 -1.70
N SER A 99 -12.82 -23.64 -2.21
CA SER A 99 -13.27 -23.91 -3.57
C SER A 99 -14.57 -24.71 -3.56
N LYS A 100 -15.48 -24.38 -4.47
CA LYS A 100 -16.71 -25.14 -4.70
C LYS A 100 -16.71 -25.65 -6.13
N ALA A 101 -16.74 -26.97 -6.30
CA ALA A 101 -16.71 -27.63 -7.61
C ALA A 101 -15.50 -27.24 -8.49
N GLY A 102 -14.34 -27.01 -7.89
CA GLY A 102 -13.11 -26.63 -8.60
C GLY A 102 -13.07 -25.17 -9.07
N LEU A 103 -14.08 -24.37 -8.74
CA LEU A 103 -14.05 -22.93 -8.92
C LEU A 103 -13.61 -22.26 -7.61
N ALA A 104 -12.64 -21.35 -7.71
CA ALA A 104 -12.31 -20.45 -6.62
C ALA A 104 -13.56 -19.63 -6.29
N VAL A 105 -14.10 -19.80 -5.09
CA VAL A 105 -15.19 -18.96 -4.62
C VAL A 105 -14.53 -17.86 -3.81
N THR A 106 -14.63 -16.62 -4.27
CA THR A 106 -14.21 -15.46 -3.48
C THR A 106 -15.14 -15.37 -2.28
N HIS A 107 -14.74 -15.97 -1.16
CA HIS A 107 -15.43 -15.79 0.11
C HIS A 107 -14.95 -14.49 0.75
N TYR A 108 -15.82 -13.89 1.55
CA TYR A 108 -15.46 -12.86 2.51
C TYR A 108 -14.31 -13.36 3.40
N ILE A 109 -13.08 -12.98 3.09
CA ILE A 109 -11.94 -13.30 3.94
C ILE A 109 -11.92 -12.23 5.02
N GLU A 110 -12.27 -12.66 6.23
CA GLU A 110 -12.06 -11.85 7.42
C GLU A 110 -10.62 -12.00 7.85
N THR A 111 -9.87 -10.90 7.80
CA THR A 111 -8.47 -10.85 8.20
C THR A 111 -8.32 -9.95 9.41
N VAL A 112 -7.50 -10.37 10.37
CA VAL A 112 -7.06 -9.51 11.47
C VAL A 112 -5.75 -8.85 11.05
N CYS A 113 -5.75 -7.52 11.00
CA CYS A 113 -4.63 -6.71 10.55
C CYS A 113 -4.12 -5.80 11.66
N ASN A 114 -2.91 -5.27 11.48
CA ASN A 114 -2.42 -4.13 12.26
C ASN A 114 -3.14 -2.85 11.81
N ASP A 115 -3.40 -1.95 12.76
CA ASP A 115 -3.98 -0.63 12.45
C ASP A 115 -2.92 0.30 11.85
N TRP A 116 -2.92 0.39 10.52
CA TRP A 116 -1.98 1.24 9.80
C TRP A 116 -2.26 2.73 9.95
N THR A 117 -3.41 3.16 10.50
CA THR A 117 -3.69 4.60 10.71
C THR A 117 -2.65 5.26 11.61
N ALA A 118 -2.06 4.53 12.54
CA ALA A 118 -0.95 4.99 13.37
C ALA A 118 0.28 5.39 12.54
N VAL A 119 0.60 4.63 11.49
CA VAL A 119 1.72 4.92 10.59
C VAL A 119 1.45 6.14 9.73
N TYR A 120 0.22 6.30 9.22
CA TYR A 120 -0.19 7.53 8.54
C TYR A 120 -0.06 8.75 9.45
N ALA A 121 -0.58 8.68 10.68
CA ALA A 121 -0.49 9.77 11.64
C ALA A 121 0.98 10.12 11.98
N ALA A 122 1.85 9.11 12.10
CA ALA A 122 3.28 9.33 12.31
C ALA A 122 3.96 10.00 11.11
N ALA A 123 3.59 9.63 9.88
CA ALA A 123 4.12 10.23 8.66
C ALA A 123 3.69 11.70 8.51
N GLU A 124 2.43 12.02 8.82
CA GLU A 124 1.95 13.41 8.83
C GLU A 124 2.70 14.26 9.87
N ARG A 125 2.88 13.74 11.10
CA ARG A 125 3.68 14.44 12.13
C ARG A 125 5.13 14.63 11.69
N ASN A 126 5.72 13.66 11.00
CA ASN A 126 7.07 13.76 10.48
C ASN A 126 7.18 14.83 9.36
N PHE A 127 6.14 14.98 8.55
CA PHE A 127 6.09 15.94 7.46
C PHE A 127 5.74 17.36 7.91
N ALA A 128 4.96 17.54 8.99
CA ALA A 128 4.44 18.83 9.43
C ALA A 128 5.47 19.99 9.54
N PRO A 129 6.73 19.79 9.98
CA PRO A 129 7.74 20.85 10.03
C PRO A 129 8.23 21.35 8.66
N TRP A 130 7.89 20.65 7.58
CA TRP A 130 8.40 20.88 6.23
C TRP A 130 7.33 21.43 5.27
N ASN A 131 6.13 21.73 5.78
CA ASN A 131 4.99 22.26 5.04
C ASN A 131 4.82 23.76 5.27
#